data_AF-A0A535MGU6-F1
#
_entry.id   AF-A0A535MGU6-F1
#
_cell.length_a   1.000
_cell.length_b   1.000
_cell.length_c   1.000
_cell.angle_alpha   90.00
_cell.angle_beta   90.00
_cell.angle_gamma   90.00
#
_symmetry.space_group_name_H-M   'P 1'
#
loop_
_entity.id
_entity.type
_entity.pdbx_description
1 polymer ?
#
loop_
_entity_poly.entity_id
_entity_poly.type
_entity_poly.pdbx_seq_one_letter_code
_entity_poly.pdbx_strand_id
1 'polypeptide(L)'
;NAAGAVYALSTLGSILGTFIPVFWLIPSFGTRPTIFILAIGLGIVSGVGLWAYGGGRWALAVPVVILGLALIQHGGIRAAAYGTRLFEAESAYNYIQVVQDGTRTDLVLNEGHAVHSIYDPTTLYTRGPWDYFLLAPLFGSGARPERIAIIGLAGGTVARQYTSIDGPIPIDGVEIDPRIVEVGRRYFQMTEPNLNVIVADGRYWLQTTNRRYDVIAVDAYRQPYIPFYLTTREFFASARDHLTPNGVLAINAGRTASDYRLVDALSGTLTAVYPSVFVVDVEAYTNSVIFATNTETSVEEFRARALANQNLALDPIVQDALATGRVRQAHPNGIVFTDDLAPVERVIDEIILGYIRSQ
;
A
#
# COMPACT_ATOMS: atom_id res chain seq x y z
N ASN A 1 -23.40 0.40 -47.79
CA ASN A 1 -23.13 -0.39 -46.57
C ASN A 1 -21.66 -0.72 -46.29
N ALA A 2 -20.71 -0.47 -47.20
CA ALA A 2 -19.27 -0.72 -46.94
C ALA A 2 -18.69 0.19 -45.83
N ALA A 3 -19.00 1.49 -45.85
CA ALA A 3 -18.51 2.42 -44.83
C ALA A 3 -18.97 2.03 -43.41
N GLY A 4 -20.23 1.67 -43.23
CA GLY A 4 -20.76 1.23 -41.93
C GLY A 4 -20.09 -0.05 -41.39
N ALA A 5 -19.78 -1.01 -42.26
CA ALA A 5 -19.09 -2.23 -41.87
C ALA A 5 -17.63 -1.96 -41.44
N VAL A 6 -16.93 -1.06 -42.13
CA VAL A 6 -15.57 -0.63 -41.77
C VAL A 6 -15.57 0.08 -40.42
N TYR A 7 -16.55 0.97 -40.17
CA TYR A 7 -16.71 1.62 -38.86
C TYR A 7 -16.99 0.61 -37.75
N ALA A 8 -17.91 -0.33 -37.96
CA ALA A 8 -18.23 -1.36 -36.97
C ALA A 8 -17.02 -2.23 -36.61
N LEU A 9 -16.23 -2.64 -37.61
CA LEU A 9 -15.00 -3.41 -37.41
C LEU A 9 -13.95 -2.59 -36.65
N SER A 10 -13.81 -1.30 -36.96
CA SER A 10 -12.90 -0.41 -36.24
C SER A 10 -13.32 -0.28 -34.77
N THR A 11 -14.61 -0.08 -34.47
CA THR A 11 -15.11 0.00 -33.09
C THR A 11 -14.87 -1.30 -32.33
N LEU A 12 -15.17 -2.45 -32.95
CA LEU A 12 -14.89 -3.76 -32.33
C LEU A 12 -13.39 -3.94 -32.06
N GLY A 13 -12.55 -3.57 -33.03
CA GLY A 13 -11.09 -3.60 -32.88
C GLY A 13 -10.60 -2.70 -31.74
N SER A 14 -11.16 -1.50 -31.58
CA SER A 14 -10.83 -0.61 -30.46
C SER A 14 -11.26 -1.20 -29.12
N ILE A 15 -12.47 -1.78 -29.02
CA ILE A 15 -12.94 -2.45 -27.80
C ILE A 15 -11.98 -3.59 -27.45
N LEU A 16 -11.72 -4.50 -28.38
CA LEU A 16 -10.80 -5.62 -28.14
C LEU A 16 -9.38 -5.13 -27.81
N GLY A 17 -8.88 -4.13 -28.53
CA GLY A 17 -7.56 -3.53 -28.33
C GLY A 17 -7.40 -2.81 -26.99
N THR A 18 -8.49 -2.39 -26.34
CA THR A 18 -8.46 -1.84 -24.98
C THR A 18 -8.64 -2.94 -23.93
N PHE A 19 -9.62 -3.84 -24.10
CA PHE A 19 -9.96 -4.81 -23.06
C PHE A 19 -8.96 -5.98 -22.97
N ILE A 20 -8.47 -6.48 -24.11
CA ILE A 20 -7.53 -7.63 -24.12
C ILE A 20 -6.23 -7.29 -23.38
N PRO A 21 -5.57 -6.14 -23.64
CA PRO A 21 -4.35 -5.80 -22.91
C PRO A 21 -4.61 -5.58 -21.42
N VAL A 22 -5.67 -4.84 -21.07
CA VAL A 22 -5.94 -4.41 -19.69
C VAL A 22 -6.39 -5.57 -18.80
N PHE A 23 -7.31 -6.41 -19.25
CA PHE A 23 -7.92 -7.44 -18.41
C PHE A 23 -7.29 -8.83 -18.58
N TRP A 24 -6.51 -9.07 -19.64
CA TRP A 24 -5.93 -10.38 -19.90
C TRP A 24 -4.41 -10.37 -20.05
N LEU A 25 -3.85 -9.62 -21.01
CA LEU A 25 -2.43 -9.73 -21.31
C LEU A 25 -1.54 -9.17 -20.19
N ILE A 26 -1.78 -7.95 -19.73
CA ILE A 26 -0.96 -7.32 -18.68
C ILE A 26 -1.04 -8.10 -17.37
N PRO A 27 -2.23 -8.49 -16.86
CA PRO A 27 -2.30 -9.27 -15.62
C PRO A 27 -1.65 -10.66 -15.72
N SER A 28 -1.64 -11.29 -16.92
CA SER A 28 -1.11 -12.66 -17.09
C SER A 28 0.38 -12.69 -17.42
N PHE A 29 0.86 -11.74 -18.22
CA PHE A 29 2.19 -11.76 -18.82
C PHE A 29 3.04 -10.52 -18.50
N GLY A 30 2.46 -9.48 -17.88
CA GLY A 30 3.12 -8.21 -17.65
C GLY A 30 3.11 -7.29 -18.88
N THR A 31 3.59 -6.06 -18.69
CA THR A 31 3.52 -5.00 -19.68
C THR A 31 4.45 -5.26 -20.85
N ARG A 32 5.69 -5.70 -20.58
CA ARG A 32 6.71 -5.89 -21.62
C ARG A 32 6.34 -7.00 -22.63
N PRO A 33 5.96 -8.23 -22.21
CA PRO A 33 5.47 -9.22 -23.16
C PRO A 33 4.20 -8.77 -23.89
N THR A 34 3.30 -8.05 -23.22
CA THR A 34 2.10 -7.48 -23.86
C THR A 34 2.46 -6.55 -25.02
N ILE A 35 3.41 -5.62 -24.83
CA ILE A 35 3.88 -4.72 -25.88
C ILE A 35 4.42 -5.53 -27.06
N PHE A 36 5.26 -6.54 -26.81
CA PHE A 36 5.82 -7.36 -27.89
C PHE A 36 4.76 -8.19 -28.61
N ILE A 37 3.81 -8.81 -27.89
CA ILE A 37 2.70 -9.57 -28.49
C ILE A 37 1.88 -8.67 -29.43
N LEU A 38 1.50 -7.47 -28.97
CA LEU A 38 0.74 -6.53 -29.79
C LEU A 38 1.56 -5.99 -30.96
N ALA A 39 2.83 -5.66 -30.74
CA ALA A 39 3.72 -5.17 -31.80
C ALA A 39 3.97 -6.22 -32.89
N ILE A 40 4.16 -7.48 -32.51
CA ILE A 40 4.29 -8.60 -33.45
C ILE A 40 2.98 -8.79 -34.21
N GLY A 41 1.83 -8.80 -33.52
CA GLY A 41 0.51 -8.93 -34.15
C GLY A 41 0.24 -7.84 -35.19
N LEU A 42 0.45 -6.57 -34.82
CA LEU A 42 0.33 -5.43 -35.73
C LEU A 42 1.35 -5.50 -36.87
N GLY A 43 2.58 -5.93 -36.59
CA GLY A 43 3.62 -6.13 -37.59
C GLY A 43 3.26 -7.21 -38.61
N ILE A 44 2.63 -8.31 -38.19
CA ILE A 44 2.14 -9.37 -39.07
C ILE A 44 1.01 -8.84 -39.96
N VAL A 45 -0.01 -8.20 -39.36
CA VAL A 45 -1.15 -7.65 -40.13
C VAL A 45 -0.68 -6.63 -41.16
N SER A 46 0.22 -5.72 -40.76
CA SER A 46 0.78 -4.69 -41.65
C SER A 46 1.66 -5.31 -42.74
N GLY A 47 2.50 -6.28 -42.39
CA GLY A 47 3.40 -6.96 -43.33
C GLY A 47 2.65 -7.78 -44.37
N VAL A 48 1.64 -8.54 -43.95
CA VAL A 48 0.75 -9.30 -44.86
C VAL A 48 -0.04 -8.36 -45.76
N GLY A 49 -0.59 -7.26 -45.20
CA GLY A 49 -1.30 -6.25 -45.97
C GLY A 49 -0.42 -5.63 -47.05
N LEU A 50 0.79 -5.17 -46.70
CA LEU A 50 1.72 -4.59 -47.66
C LEU A 50 2.12 -5.60 -48.75
N TRP A 51 2.40 -6.85 -48.37
CA TRP A 51 2.76 -7.89 -49.33
C TRP A 51 1.62 -8.19 -50.31
N ALA A 52 0.37 -8.25 -49.83
CA ALA A 52 -0.80 -8.52 -50.67
C ALA A 52 -1.10 -7.43 -51.71
N TYR A 53 -0.66 -6.17 -51.47
CA TYR A 53 -0.88 -5.03 -52.36
C TYR A 53 0.38 -4.61 -53.15
N GLY A 54 1.31 -5.55 -53.39
CA GLY A 54 2.48 -5.33 -54.24
C GLY A 54 3.74 -4.84 -53.53
N GLY A 55 3.71 -4.77 -52.20
CA GLY A 55 4.90 -4.57 -51.37
C GLY A 55 5.86 -5.76 -51.47
N GLY A 56 7.17 -5.49 -51.35
CA GLY A 56 8.17 -6.56 -51.35
C GLY A 56 8.05 -7.46 -50.13
N ARG A 57 8.43 -8.74 -50.27
CA ARG A 57 8.45 -9.75 -49.18
C ARG A 57 9.22 -9.32 -47.92
N TRP A 58 10.08 -8.31 -48.05
CA TRP A 58 10.80 -7.68 -46.96
C TRP A 58 9.87 -7.04 -45.92
N ALA A 59 8.62 -6.73 -46.26
CA ALA A 59 7.61 -6.25 -45.30
C ALA A 59 7.37 -7.24 -44.15
N LEU A 60 7.59 -8.55 -44.37
CA LEU A 60 7.51 -9.58 -43.33
C LEU A 60 8.74 -9.64 -42.42
N ALA A 61 9.82 -8.91 -42.74
CA ALA A 61 11.00 -8.83 -41.87
C ALA A 61 10.70 -8.05 -40.58
N VAL A 62 9.75 -7.11 -40.59
CA VAL A 62 9.40 -6.29 -39.43
C VAL A 62 8.97 -7.12 -38.20
N PRO A 63 7.96 -8.01 -38.27
CA PRO A 63 7.61 -8.85 -37.11
C PRO A 63 8.74 -9.80 -36.69
N VAL A 64 9.59 -10.24 -37.62
CA VAL A 64 10.77 -11.07 -37.30
C VAL A 64 11.81 -10.28 -36.51
N VAL A 65 12.07 -9.01 -36.87
CA VAL A 65 12.95 -8.12 -36.12
C VAL A 65 12.37 -7.84 -34.73
N ILE A 66 11.07 -7.56 -34.62
CA ILE A 66 10.41 -7.34 -33.32
C ILE A 66 10.53 -8.58 -32.43
N LEU A 67 10.32 -9.78 -32.99
CA LEU A 67 10.51 -11.04 -32.28
C LEU A 67 11.97 -11.22 -31.84
N GLY A 68 12.94 -10.94 -32.73
CA GLY A 68 14.35 -10.96 -32.39
C GLY A 68 14.70 -10.01 -31.24
N LEU A 69 14.16 -8.79 -31.26
CA LEU A 69 14.31 -7.84 -30.16
C LEU A 69 13.70 -8.39 -28.88
N ALA A 70 12.48 -8.92 -28.91
CA ALA A 70 11.81 -9.51 -27.75
C ALA A 70 12.63 -10.64 -27.12
N LEU A 71 13.27 -11.48 -27.94
CA LEU A 71 14.09 -12.60 -27.51
C LEU A 71 15.47 -12.20 -27.00
N ILE A 72 16.03 -11.05 -27.39
CA ILE A 72 17.36 -10.62 -26.93
C ILE A 72 17.26 -9.80 -25.64
N GLN A 73 16.14 -9.09 -25.48
CA GLN A 73 15.85 -8.25 -24.33
C GLN A 73 15.58 -9.14 -23.10
N HIS A 74 16.66 -9.58 -22.43
CA HIS A 74 16.62 -10.26 -21.14
C HIS A 74 16.98 -9.29 -20.01
N GLY A 75 16.43 -9.53 -18.82
CA GLY A 75 16.69 -8.72 -17.63
C GLY A 75 15.48 -7.90 -17.21
N GLY A 76 15.53 -7.43 -15.97
CA GLY A 76 14.38 -6.80 -15.35
C GLY A 76 14.01 -5.43 -15.90
N ILE A 77 12.74 -5.05 -15.78
CA ILE A 77 12.16 -3.81 -16.31
C ILE A 77 12.86 -2.59 -15.70
N ARG A 78 13.17 -2.66 -14.41
CA ARG A 78 13.81 -1.57 -13.67
C ARG A 78 14.92 -2.07 -12.76
N ALA A 79 16.08 -1.44 -12.79
CA ALA A 79 17.16 -1.70 -11.83
C ALA A 79 16.75 -1.29 -10.40
N ALA A 80 17.30 -1.96 -9.38
CA ALA A 80 17.15 -1.49 -8.01
C ALA A 80 17.81 -0.12 -7.85
N ALA A 81 17.16 0.80 -7.13
CA ALA A 81 17.76 2.10 -6.83
C ALA A 81 18.96 1.98 -5.86
N TYR A 82 18.97 0.94 -5.04
CA TYR A 82 20.00 0.61 -4.06
C TYR A 82 20.02 -0.91 -3.84
N GLY A 83 21.04 -1.43 -3.16
CA GLY A 83 21.15 -2.85 -2.84
C GLY A 83 21.14 -3.76 -4.07
N THR A 84 20.73 -5.02 -3.87
CA THR A 84 20.61 -6.04 -4.92
C THR A 84 19.14 -6.43 -5.10
N ARG A 85 18.63 -6.34 -6.33
CA ARG A 85 17.28 -6.84 -6.66
C ARG A 85 17.27 -8.37 -6.62
N LEU A 86 16.55 -8.95 -5.65
CA LEU A 86 16.32 -10.39 -5.55
C LEU A 86 15.19 -10.88 -6.45
N PHE A 87 14.18 -10.04 -6.67
CA PHE A 87 12.98 -10.39 -7.40
C PHE A 87 12.33 -9.18 -8.04
N GLU A 88 11.65 -9.40 -9.16
CA GLU A 88 10.64 -8.49 -9.69
C GLU A 88 9.47 -9.25 -10.31
N ALA A 89 8.30 -8.61 -10.29
CA ALA A 89 7.12 -9.05 -11.02
C ALA A 89 6.18 -7.87 -11.28
N GLU A 90 5.23 -8.08 -12.19
CA GLU A 90 4.05 -7.25 -12.35
C GLU A 90 2.82 -8.04 -11.87
N SER A 91 1.87 -7.34 -11.25
CA SER A 91 0.53 -7.84 -10.93
C SER A 91 -0.53 -6.92 -11.55
N ALA A 92 -1.80 -7.25 -11.34
CA ALA A 92 -2.90 -6.35 -11.72
C ALA A 92 -2.91 -5.03 -10.93
N TYR A 93 -2.17 -4.94 -9.83
CA TYR A 93 -2.18 -3.80 -8.91
C TYR A 93 -0.85 -3.05 -8.89
N ASN A 94 0.26 -3.78 -8.91
CA ASN A 94 1.59 -3.23 -8.63
C ASN A 94 2.67 -3.77 -9.56
N TYR A 95 3.65 -2.92 -9.84
CA TYR A 95 5.00 -3.38 -10.14
C TYR A 95 5.71 -3.67 -8.82
N ILE A 96 6.26 -4.87 -8.66
CA ILE A 96 6.78 -5.38 -7.40
C ILE A 96 8.27 -5.62 -7.54
N GLN A 97 9.07 -5.11 -6.61
CA GLN A 97 10.48 -5.42 -6.48
C GLN A 97 10.82 -5.82 -5.05
N VAL A 98 11.68 -6.83 -4.92
CA VAL A 98 12.32 -7.21 -3.65
C VAL A 98 13.79 -6.85 -3.74
N VAL A 99 14.24 -5.99 -2.83
CA VAL A 99 15.60 -5.48 -2.79
C VAL A 99 16.25 -5.92 -1.48
N GLN A 100 17.45 -6.48 -1.55
CA GLN A 100 18.25 -6.81 -0.38
C GLN A 100 19.40 -5.82 -0.23
N ASP A 101 19.53 -5.23 0.95
CA ASP A 101 20.62 -4.34 1.34
C ASP A 101 21.23 -4.82 2.66
N GLY A 102 22.39 -5.46 2.58
CA GLY A 102 22.97 -6.18 3.71
C GLY A 102 22.06 -7.31 4.19
N THR A 103 21.65 -7.28 5.46
CA THR A 103 20.72 -8.24 6.07
C THR A 103 19.25 -7.89 5.83
N ARG A 104 18.97 -6.64 5.46
CA ARG A 104 17.62 -6.10 5.31
C ARG A 104 17.07 -6.41 3.92
N THR A 105 15.79 -6.79 3.88
CA THR A 105 15.01 -7.03 2.67
C THR A 105 13.83 -6.06 2.64
N ASP A 106 13.71 -5.36 1.52
CA ASP A 106 12.73 -4.30 1.28
C ASP A 106 11.76 -4.68 0.18
N LEU A 107 10.47 -4.45 0.43
CA LEU A 107 9.43 -4.49 -0.59
C LEU A 107 9.30 -3.10 -1.18
N VAL A 108 9.59 -2.96 -2.47
CA VAL A 108 9.57 -1.69 -3.19
C VAL A 108 8.56 -1.82 -4.32
N LEU A 109 7.53 -0.98 -4.32
CA LEU A 109 6.46 -1.03 -5.30
C LEU A 109 6.51 0.15 -6.26
N ASN A 110 6.00 -0.06 -7.48
CA ASN A 110 5.75 0.95 -8.51
C ASN A 110 6.97 1.85 -8.80
N GLU A 111 6.87 3.14 -8.47
CA GLU A 111 7.90 4.14 -8.72
C GLU A 111 9.10 3.99 -7.79
N GLY A 112 9.05 3.09 -6.81
CA GLY A 112 10.17 2.72 -5.96
C GLY A 112 10.73 3.86 -5.12
N HIS A 113 9.89 4.84 -4.83
CA HIS A 113 10.22 5.98 -3.98
C HIS A 113 9.99 5.72 -2.50
N ALA A 114 9.19 4.71 -2.13
CA ALA A 114 9.15 4.21 -0.76
C ALA A 114 9.22 2.69 -0.65
N VAL A 115 9.53 2.30 0.57
CA VAL A 115 9.53 0.93 1.06
C VAL A 115 8.15 0.64 1.66
N HIS A 116 7.58 -0.50 1.32
CA HIS A 116 6.23 -0.93 1.71
C HIS A 116 6.26 -2.08 2.72
N SER A 117 7.41 -2.70 2.91
CA SER A 117 7.65 -3.70 3.95
C SER A 117 9.14 -3.85 4.15
N ILE A 118 9.55 -4.01 5.40
CA ILE A 118 10.93 -4.29 5.79
C ILE A 118 10.95 -5.63 6.53
N TYR A 119 11.90 -6.48 6.16
CA TYR A 119 12.28 -7.66 6.91
C TYR A 119 13.79 -7.65 7.15
N ASP A 120 14.19 -7.80 8.40
CA ASP A 120 15.58 -8.04 8.78
C ASP A 120 15.63 -9.19 9.81
N PRO A 121 16.41 -10.25 9.58
CA PRO A 121 16.52 -11.37 10.52
C PRO A 121 17.23 -11.00 11.83
N THR A 122 18.01 -9.92 11.84
CA THR A 122 18.85 -9.50 12.98
C THR A 122 18.14 -8.52 13.93
N THR A 123 17.06 -7.88 13.48
CA THR A 123 16.29 -6.93 14.28
C THR A 123 14.80 -7.00 13.99
N LEU A 124 14.00 -6.74 15.02
CA LEU A 124 12.55 -6.59 14.88
C LEU A 124 12.14 -5.16 14.49
N TYR A 125 12.95 -4.17 14.89
CA TYR A 125 12.62 -2.76 14.78
C TYR A 125 13.06 -2.23 13.41
N THR A 126 12.12 -1.61 12.70
CA THR A 126 12.36 -0.99 11.39
C THR A 126 12.81 0.46 11.51
N ARG A 127 12.62 1.08 12.69
CA ARG A 127 12.71 2.53 12.94
C ARG A 127 11.77 3.34 12.04
N GLY A 128 10.76 2.69 11.47
CA GLY A 128 9.80 3.27 10.54
C GLY A 128 8.38 3.27 11.08
N PRO A 129 7.40 3.70 10.26
CA PRO A 129 6.01 3.80 10.68
C PRO A 129 5.41 2.48 11.15
N TRP A 130 5.92 1.34 10.67
CA TRP A 130 5.47 0.01 11.10
C TRP A 130 5.60 -0.21 12.61
N ASP A 131 6.71 0.25 13.20
CA ASP A 131 6.98 0.12 14.63
C ASP A 131 5.92 0.85 15.46
N TYR A 132 5.43 1.99 14.97
CA TYR A 132 4.51 2.86 15.70
C TYR A 132 3.10 2.26 15.78
N PHE A 133 2.72 1.34 14.89
CA PHE A 133 1.44 0.62 15.05
C PHE A 133 1.37 -0.12 16.38
N LEU A 134 2.50 -0.58 16.93
CA LEU A 134 2.58 -1.28 18.22
C LEU A 134 2.21 -0.37 19.41
N LEU A 135 2.18 0.95 19.23
CA LEU A 135 1.75 1.89 20.27
C LEU A 135 0.23 1.98 20.39
N ALA A 136 -0.53 1.43 19.44
CA ALA A 136 -2.00 1.54 19.42
C ALA A 136 -2.66 1.14 20.75
N PRO A 137 -2.29 0.02 21.40
CA PRO A 137 -2.88 -0.34 22.69
C PRO A 137 -2.69 0.71 23.79
N LEU A 138 -1.58 1.47 23.78
CA LEU A 138 -1.28 2.51 24.78
C LEU A 138 -2.21 3.73 24.67
N PHE A 139 -2.77 4.00 23.49
CA PHE A 139 -3.82 5.00 23.33
C PHE A 139 -5.18 4.49 23.86
N GLY A 140 -5.41 3.17 23.82
CA GLY A 140 -6.60 2.52 24.35
C GLY A 140 -6.45 2.15 25.83
N SER A 141 -6.63 0.87 26.15
CA SER A 141 -6.56 0.40 27.55
C SER A 141 -5.14 0.29 28.14
N GLY A 142 -4.11 0.28 27.28
CA GLY A 142 -2.74 -0.11 27.62
C GLY A 142 -2.54 -1.62 27.80
N ALA A 143 -3.61 -2.42 27.71
CA ALA A 143 -3.51 -3.88 27.80
C ALA A 143 -3.03 -4.48 26.48
N ARG A 144 -2.36 -5.63 26.58
CA ARG A 144 -2.01 -6.48 25.43
C ARG A 144 -3.28 -6.76 24.59
N PRO A 145 -3.26 -6.50 23.27
CA PRO A 145 -4.43 -6.74 22.42
C PRO A 145 -4.74 -8.25 22.32
N GLU A 146 -6.01 -8.60 22.14
CA GLU A 146 -6.45 -9.99 21.94
C GLU A 146 -6.64 -10.30 20.45
N ARG A 147 -6.98 -9.31 19.62
CA ARG A 147 -7.14 -9.49 18.18
C ARG A 147 -6.81 -8.24 17.37
N ILE A 148 -6.16 -8.44 16.23
CA ILE A 148 -5.68 -7.37 15.36
C ILE A 148 -6.17 -7.57 13.92
N ALA A 149 -6.57 -6.48 13.28
CA ALA A 149 -6.75 -6.39 11.83
C ALA A 149 -5.66 -5.52 11.23
N ILE A 150 -5.07 -5.94 10.11
CA ILE A 150 -4.12 -5.16 9.32
C ILE A 150 -4.69 -5.01 7.91
N ILE A 151 -5.07 -3.79 7.53
CA ILE A 151 -5.53 -3.44 6.19
C ILE A 151 -4.34 -2.88 5.42
N GLY A 152 -3.87 -3.61 4.40
CA GLY A 152 -2.56 -3.40 3.78
C GLY A 152 -1.50 -4.23 4.50
N LEU A 153 -1.51 -5.55 4.29
CA LEU A 153 -0.58 -6.48 4.96
C LEU A 153 0.84 -6.42 4.38
N ALA A 154 0.98 -6.16 3.08
CA ALA A 154 2.27 -6.13 2.38
C ALA A 154 3.11 -7.40 2.64
N GLY A 155 4.40 -7.24 2.96
CA GLY A 155 5.31 -8.33 3.31
C GLY A 155 5.18 -8.83 4.76
N GLY A 156 4.19 -8.35 5.54
CA GLY A 156 3.89 -8.87 6.87
C GLY A 156 4.72 -8.25 8.02
N THR A 157 5.39 -7.12 7.80
CA THR A 157 6.23 -6.44 8.82
C THR A 157 5.49 -6.23 10.14
N VAL A 158 4.30 -5.62 10.09
CA VAL A 158 3.49 -5.34 11.28
C VAL A 158 2.99 -6.63 11.94
N ALA A 159 2.64 -7.65 11.15
CA ALA A 159 2.19 -8.93 11.68
C ALA A 159 3.31 -9.68 12.43
N ARG A 160 4.54 -9.69 11.88
CA ARG A 160 5.73 -10.22 12.53
C ARG A 160 6.02 -9.51 13.84
N GLN A 161 5.90 -8.19 13.84
CA GLN A 161 6.13 -7.35 15.01
C GLN A 161 5.15 -7.64 16.14
N TYR A 162 3.85 -7.63 15.86
CA TYR A 162 2.83 -8.00 16.84
C TYR A 162 3.01 -9.42 17.36
N THR A 163 3.29 -10.38 16.48
CA THR A 163 3.52 -11.78 16.89
C THR A 163 4.75 -11.92 17.80
N SER A 164 5.80 -11.13 17.56
CA SER A 164 7.03 -11.19 18.33
C SER A 164 6.92 -10.49 19.70
N ILE A 165 6.17 -9.39 19.78
CA ILE A 165 6.04 -8.55 20.98
C ILE A 165 4.89 -9.02 21.88
N ASP A 166 3.73 -9.30 21.29
CA ASP A 166 2.53 -9.71 22.01
C ASP A 166 2.32 -11.23 21.93
N GLY A 167 3.20 -12.00 21.28
CA GLY A 167 2.99 -13.43 21.09
C GLY A 167 1.91 -13.74 20.04
N PRO A 168 1.52 -15.02 19.86
CA PRO A 168 0.68 -15.46 18.73
C PRO A 168 -0.81 -15.14 18.92
N ILE A 169 -1.15 -13.86 19.10
CA ILE A 169 -2.53 -13.36 19.11
C ILE A 169 -3.14 -13.43 17.70
N PRO A 170 -4.43 -13.75 17.52
CA PRO A 170 -5.04 -13.80 16.19
C PRO A 170 -4.90 -12.48 15.40
N ILE A 171 -4.32 -12.56 14.20
CA ILE A 171 -4.16 -11.44 13.27
C ILE A 171 -4.91 -11.76 11.97
N ASP A 172 -5.83 -10.90 11.57
CA ASP A 172 -6.39 -10.91 10.22
C ASP A 172 -5.62 -9.89 9.36
N GLY A 173 -4.84 -10.36 8.39
CA GLY A 173 -4.06 -9.52 7.49
C GLY A 173 -4.68 -9.48 6.10
N VAL A 174 -5.09 -8.30 5.65
CA VAL A 174 -5.81 -8.08 4.40
C VAL A 174 -4.91 -7.43 3.36
N GLU A 175 -4.72 -8.10 2.23
CA GLU A 175 -3.92 -7.62 1.11
C GLU A 175 -4.73 -7.75 -0.17
N ILE A 176 -4.81 -6.68 -0.97
CA ILE A 176 -5.58 -6.70 -2.21
C ILE A 176 -4.83 -7.45 -3.32
N ASP A 177 -3.50 -7.44 -3.28
CA ASP A 177 -2.63 -8.04 -4.29
C ASP A 177 -2.15 -9.45 -3.87
N PRO A 178 -2.70 -10.54 -4.43
CA PRO A 178 -2.26 -11.89 -4.10
C PRO A 178 -0.78 -12.11 -4.41
N ARG A 179 -0.20 -11.38 -5.37
CA ARG A 179 1.21 -11.53 -5.71
C ARG A 179 2.13 -10.99 -4.62
N ILE A 180 1.69 -9.96 -3.88
CA ILE A 180 2.39 -9.45 -2.71
C ILE A 180 2.36 -10.48 -1.56
N VAL A 181 1.25 -11.18 -1.35
CA VAL A 181 1.18 -12.28 -0.36
C VAL A 181 2.19 -13.37 -0.66
N GLU A 182 2.29 -13.80 -1.92
CA GLU A 182 3.31 -14.77 -2.34
C GLU A 182 4.73 -14.28 -2.10
N VAL A 183 5.00 -13.00 -2.39
CA VAL A 183 6.29 -12.34 -2.14
C VAL A 183 6.60 -12.28 -0.65
N GLY A 184 5.64 -11.91 0.20
CA GLY A 184 5.78 -11.86 1.65
C GLY A 184 6.19 -13.23 2.22
N ARG A 185 5.52 -14.30 1.80
CA ARG A 185 5.87 -15.67 2.22
C ARG A 185 7.26 -16.10 1.75
N ARG A 186 7.65 -15.72 0.53
CA ARG A 186 8.90 -16.18 -0.10
C ARG A 186 10.14 -15.41 0.36
N TYR A 187 10.02 -14.10 0.58
CA TYR A 187 11.17 -13.22 0.78
C TYR A 187 11.18 -12.50 2.14
N PHE A 188 10.04 -12.41 2.84
CA PHE A 188 9.91 -11.67 4.11
C PHE A 188 9.64 -12.57 5.31
N GLN A 189 9.75 -13.89 5.14
CA GLN A 189 9.43 -14.89 6.16
C GLN A 189 8.05 -14.71 6.83
N MET A 190 7.06 -14.20 6.09
CA MET A 190 5.69 -14.05 6.56
C MET A 190 5.05 -15.43 6.79
N THR A 191 5.29 -15.99 7.98
CA THR A 191 5.06 -17.38 8.39
C THR A 191 4.46 -17.49 9.79
N GLU A 192 4.01 -16.37 10.34
CA GLU A 192 3.40 -16.27 11.66
C GLU A 192 2.19 -17.22 11.76
N PRO A 193 2.16 -18.16 12.73
CA PRO A 193 1.12 -19.19 12.80
C PRO A 193 -0.27 -18.63 13.14
N ASN A 194 -0.32 -17.42 13.69
CA ASN A 194 -1.50 -16.68 14.11
C ASN A 194 -1.98 -15.67 13.04
N LEU A 195 -1.30 -15.58 11.90
CA LEU A 195 -1.66 -14.70 10.79
C LEU A 195 -2.59 -15.41 9.81
N ASN A 196 -3.86 -14.98 9.80
CA ASN A 196 -4.82 -15.32 8.78
C ASN A 196 -4.74 -14.31 7.62
N VAL A 197 -4.13 -14.73 6.50
CA VAL A 197 -3.99 -13.88 5.31
C VAL A 197 -5.26 -13.94 4.47
N ILE A 198 -5.83 -12.77 4.19
CA ILE A 198 -7.07 -12.59 3.42
C ILE A 198 -6.72 -11.78 2.16
N VAL A 199 -6.94 -12.38 0.99
CA VAL A 199 -6.78 -11.66 -0.28
C VAL A 199 -8.11 -10.98 -0.63
N ALA A 200 -8.22 -9.69 -0.35
CA ALA A 200 -9.43 -8.91 -0.59
C ALA A 200 -9.14 -7.40 -0.57
N ASP A 201 -10.07 -6.63 -1.12
CA ASP A 201 -10.13 -5.19 -0.83
C ASP A 201 -10.44 -4.96 0.66
N GLY A 202 -9.69 -4.05 1.30
CA GLY A 202 -9.76 -3.80 2.74
C GLY A 202 -11.11 -3.27 3.20
N ARG A 203 -11.73 -2.38 2.42
CA ARG A 203 -13.04 -1.81 2.75
C ARG A 203 -14.14 -2.85 2.59
N TYR A 204 -14.14 -3.57 1.48
CA TYR A 204 -15.08 -4.66 1.23
C TYR A 204 -14.99 -5.76 2.30
N TRP A 205 -13.77 -6.17 2.67
CA TRP A 205 -13.56 -7.16 3.72
C TRP A 205 -14.11 -6.68 5.07
N LEU A 206 -13.82 -5.43 5.44
CA LEU A 206 -14.28 -4.86 6.70
C LEU A 206 -15.81 -4.78 6.78
N GLN A 207 -16.50 -4.58 5.66
CA GLN A 207 -17.97 -4.59 5.60
C GLN A 207 -18.60 -5.98 5.67
N THR A 208 -17.82 -7.04 5.41
CA THR A 208 -18.33 -8.42 5.32
C THR A 208 -17.93 -9.30 6.50
N THR A 209 -16.91 -8.90 7.26
CA THR A 209 -16.56 -9.55 8.54
C THR A 209 -17.56 -9.17 9.63
N ASN A 210 -17.72 -10.05 10.62
CA ASN A 210 -18.53 -9.79 11.83
C ASN A 210 -17.64 -9.72 13.10
N ARG A 211 -16.32 -9.62 12.93
CA ARG A 211 -15.35 -9.66 14.03
C ARG A 211 -15.09 -8.28 14.58
N ARG A 212 -14.80 -8.21 15.88
CA ARG A 212 -14.27 -7.00 16.52
C ARG A 212 -12.79 -7.13 16.80
N TYR A 213 -12.09 -5.99 16.82
CA TYR A 213 -10.64 -5.90 16.93
C TYR A 213 -10.24 -4.91 18.02
N ASP A 214 -9.15 -5.20 18.73
CA ASP A 214 -8.55 -4.25 19.67
C ASP A 214 -7.66 -3.25 18.93
N VAL A 215 -7.08 -3.67 17.80
CA VAL A 215 -6.34 -2.80 16.89
C VAL A 215 -6.80 -3.03 15.45
N ILE A 216 -7.11 -1.95 14.75
CA ILE A 216 -7.22 -1.92 13.29
C ILE A 216 -6.09 -1.03 12.76
N ALA A 217 -5.07 -1.65 12.19
CA ALA A 217 -3.96 -0.95 11.53
C ALA A 217 -4.28 -0.77 10.04
N VAL A 218 -4.18 0.47 9.55
CA VAL A 218 -4.39 0.81 8.14
C VAL A 218 -3.06 1.31 7.57
N ASP A 219 -2.43 0.48 6.74
CA ASP A 219 -1.18 0.74 6.03
C ASP A 219 -1.32 0.42 4.54
N ALA A 220 -2.40 0.92 3.93
CA ALA A 220 -2.74 0.65 2.54
C ALA A 220 -2.32 1.81 1.64
N TYR A 221 -1.23 1.62 0.88
CA TYR A 221 -0.76 2.56 -0.12
C TYR A 221 -0.83 1.96 -1.52
N ARG A 222 -1.33 2.76 -2.46
CA ARG A 222 -1.02 2.65 -3.87
C ARG A 222 -0.23 3.90 -4.22
N GLN A 223 1.09 3.83 -4.05
CA GLN A 223 1.95 5.01 -4.11
C GLN A 223 1.67 5.90 -5.34
N PRO A 224 1.68 7.23 -5.15
CA PRO A 224 1.93 7.96 -3.90
C PRO A 224 0.71 8.09 -2.96
N TYR A 225 -0.44 7.47 -3.28
CA TYR A 225 -1.73 7.74 -2.65
C TYR A 225 -2.19 6.65 -1.67
N ILE A 226 -2.97 7.06 -0.66
CA ILE A 226 -3.89 6.15 0.03
C ILE A 226 -5.16 6.10 -0.83
N PRO A 227 -5.71 4.92 -1.17
CA PRO A 227 -6.97 4.85 -1.93
C PRO A 227 -8.07 5.68 -1.24
N PHE A 228 -8.69 6.61 -1.97
CA PHE A 228 -9.60 7.61 -1.37
C PHE A 228 -10.72 6.98 -0.52
N TYR A 229 -11.22 5.81 -0.93
CA TYR A 229 -12.31 5.12 -0.24
C TYR A 229 -11.89 4.52 1.12
N LEU A 230 -10.60 4.53 1.46
CA LEU A 230 -10.05 4.16 2.78
C LEU A 230 -9.76 5.40 3.66
N THR A 231 -10.09 6.61 3.19
CA THR A 231 -9.84 7.86 3.93
C THR A 231 -11.12 8.61 4.29
N THR A 232 -12.29 8.01 4.06
CA THR A 232 -13.59 8.67 4.23
C THR A 232 -14.16 8.44 5.63
N ARG A 233 -15.04 9.35 6.03
CA ARG A 233 -15.84 9.22 7.25
C ARG A 233 -16.62 7.91 7.28
N GLU A 234 -17.16 7.48 6.14
CA GLU A 234 -17.94 6.25 6.02
C GLU A 234 -17.08 5.00 6.26
N PHE A 235 -15.85 4.97 5.70
CA PHE A 235 -14.89 3.90 6.02
C PHE A 235 -14.50 3.91 7.49
N PHE A 236 -14.16 5.07 8.05
CA PHE A 236 -13.78 5.18 9.46
C PHE A 236 -14.93 4.84 10.41
N ALA A 237 -16.17 5.18 10.07
CA ALA A 237 -17.35 4.76 10.84
C ALA A 237 -17.51 3.24 10.82
N SER A 238 -17.34 2.61 9.64
CA SER A 238 -17.32 1.14 9.53
C SER A 238 -16.20 0.54 10.38
N ALA A 239 -15.01 1.13 10.39
CA ALA A 239 -13.90 0.64 11.22
C ALA A 239 -14.17 0.80 12.72
N ARG A 240 -14.74 1.94 13.14
CA ARG A 240 -15.18 2.18 14.51
C ARG A 240 -16.14 1.11 15.01
N ASP A 241 -17.10 0.73 14.16
CA ASP A 241 -18.10 -0.28 14.49
C ASP A 241 -17.52 -1.70 14.63
N HIS A 242 -16.31 -1.93 14.11
CA HIS A 242 -15.55 -3.18 14.25
C HIS A 242 -14.45 -3.11 15.33
N LEU A 243 -14.35 -2.02 16.08
CA LEU A 243 -13.45 -1.97 17.24
C LEU A 243 -14.14 -2.49 18.51
N THR A 244 -13.35 -3.01 19.44
CA THR A 244 -13.79 -3.22 20.84
C THR A 244 -13.99 -1.86 21.54
N PRO A 245 -14.63 -1.79 22.73
CA PRO A 245 -14.84 -0.53 23.42
C PRO A 245 -13.54 0.26 23.67
N ASN A 246 -12.44 -0.44 23.99
CA ASN A 246 -11.12 0.18 24.19
C ASN A 246 -10.20 0.04 22.96
N GLY A 247 -10.78 -0.32 21.81
CA GLY A 247 -10.05 -0.57 20.59
C GLY A 247 -9.55 0.73 19.95
N VAL A 248 -8.46 0.60 19.18
CA VAL A 248 -7.77 1.72 18.54
C VAL A 248 -7.62 1.46 17.05
N LEU A 249 -8.04 2.43 16.23
CA LEU A 249 -7.64 2.49 14.84
C LEU A 249 -6.32 3.26 14.74
N ALA A 250 -5.37 2.74 13.99
CA ALA A 250 -4.12 3.41 13.66
C ALA A 250 -3.95 3.47 12.15
N ILE A 251 -3.60 4.63 11.59
CA ILE A 251 -3.40 4.83 10.15
C ILE A 251 -2.10 5.57 9.87
N ASN A 252 -1.32 5.04 8.94
CA ASN A 252 -0.07 5.65 8.48
C ASN A 252 -0.35 6.72 7.41
N ALA A 253 0.21 7.92 7.57
CA ALA A 253 0.08 9.03 6.64
C ALA A 253 1.44 9.60 6.23
N GLY A 254 1.71 9.64 4.92
CA GLY A 254 2.86 10.35 4.36
C GLY A 254 2.71 11.87 4.48
N ARG A 255 3.82 12.56 4.73
CA ARG A 255 3.90 14.03 4.86
C ARG A 255 5.29 14.51 4.42
N THR A 256 5.58 15.80 4.47
CA THR A 256 6.96 16.31 4.30
C THR A 256 7.50 16.84 5.64
N ALA A 257 8.67 17.47 5.67
CA ALA A 257 9.14 18.11 6.91
C ALA A 257 8.18 19.20 7.41
N SER A 258 7.51 19.91 6.48
CA SER A 258 6.72 21.12 6.77
C SER A 258 5.25 21.05 6.31
N ASP A 259 4.87 20.06 5.49
CA ASP A 259 3.51 19.95 4.94
C ASP A 259 2.78 18.73 5.51
N TYR A 260 1.75 19.00 6.30
CA TYR A 260 0.93 18.01 7.02
C TYR A 260 -0.48 17.89 6.43
N ARG A 261 -0.78 18.44 5.25
CA ARG A 261 -2.17 18.52 4.75
C ARG A 261 -2.89 17.17 4.67
N LEU A 262 -2.20 16.09 4.31
CA LEU A 262 -2.79 14.74 4.35
C LEU A 262 -3.09 14.30 5.79
N VAL A 263 -2.14 14.52 6.71
CA VAL A 263 -2.30 14.23 8.14
C VAL A 263 -3.47 15.02 8.72
N ASP A 264 -3.59 16.30 8.38
CA ASP A 264 -4.67 17.17 8.84
C ASP A 264 -6.03 16.74 8.28
N ALA A 265 -6.10 16.36 7.00
CA ALA A 265 -7.33 15.90 6.39
C ALA A 265 -7.82 14.56 7.00
N LEU A 266 -6.90 13.62 7.22
CA LEU A 266 -7.20 12.35 7.88
C LEU A 266 -7.61 12.57 9.35
N SER A 267 -6.88 13.42 10.06
CA SER A 267 -7.19 13.77 11.46
C SER A 267 -8.57 14.43 11.57
N GLY A 268 -8.88 15.40 10.71
CA GLY A 268 -10.19 16.05 10.66
C GLY A 268 -11.33 15.06 10.41
N THR A 269 -11.13 14.15 9.44
CA THR A 269 -12.11 13.10 9.12
C THR A 269 -12.29 12.11 10.28
N LEU A 270 -11.21 11.70 10.94
CA LEU A 270 -11.27 10.82 12.12
C LEU A 270 -11.97 11.49 13.30
N THR A 271 -11.73 12.79 13.56
CA THR A 271 -12.40 13.52 14.65
C THR A 271 -13.90 13.69 14.45
N ALA A 272 -14.41 13.51 13.23
CA ALA A 272 -15.84 13.46 12.95
C ALA A 272 -16.49 12.11 13.32
N VAL A 273 -15.69 11.09 13.64
CA VAL A 273 -16.13 9.71 13.92
C VAL A 273 -15.75 9.25 15.33
N TYR A 274 -14.55 9.58 15.79
CA TYR A 274 -13.97 9.08 17.03
C TYR A 274 -13.93 10.15 18.13
N PRO A 275 -14.20 9.79 19.40
CA PRO A 275 -14.09 10.70 20.54
C PRO A 275 -12.71 11.33 20.73
N SER A 276 -11.62 10.60 20.45
CA SER A 276 -10.27 11.12 20.60
C SER A 276 -9.36 10.63 19.48
N VAL A 277 -8.55 11.55 18.95
CA VAL A 277 -7.64 11.33 17.84
C VAL A 277 -6.29 11.92 18.20
N PHE A 278 -5.21 11.21 17.90
CA PHE A 278 -3.84 11.59 18.24
C PHE A 278 -2.95 11.44 17.02
N VAL A 279 -1.90 12.25 16.95
CA VAL A 279 -0.89 12.15 15.90
C VAL A 279 0.47 11.96 16.55
N VAL A 280 1.22 10.99 16.05
CA VAL A 280 2.62 10.74 16.39
C VAL A 280 3.43 10.80 15.11
N ASP A 281 4.42 11.68 15.07
CA ASP A 281 5.35 11.77 13.97
C ASP A 281 6.41 10.68 14.08
N VAL A 282 6.82 10.13 12.94
CA VAL A 282 7.93 9.18 12.87
C VAL A 282 9.16 9.96 12.46
N GLU A 283 10.11 10.19 13.37
CA GLU A 283 11.23 11.12 13.11
C GLU A 283 12.12 10.68 11.94
N ALA A 284 12.46 9.39 11.89
CA ALA A 284 13.35 8.83 10.87
C ALA A 284 12.71 8.78 9.47
N TYR A 285 11.41 9.04 9.36
CA TYR A 285 10.65 8.98 8.12
C TYR A 285 9.84 10.25 7.89
N THR A 286 9.36 10.45 6.67
CA THR A 286 8.44 11.54 6.37
C THR A 286 7.00 11.07 6.53
N ASN A 287 6.71 10.49 7.70
CA ASN A 287 5.42 9.90 8.04
C ASN A 287 4.93 10.41 9.41
N SER A 288 3.62 10.33 9.60
CA SER A 288 2.96 10.40 10.91
C SER A 288 1.94 9.26 10.99
N VAL A 289 1.84 8.63 12.16
CA VAL A 289 0.79 7.66 12.47
C VAL A 289 -0.29 8.36 13.29
N ILE A 290 -1.54 8.22 12.84
CA ILE A 290 -2.71 8.82 13.48
C ILE A 290 -3.46 7.71 14.20
N PHE A 291 -3.76 7.91 15.48
CA PHE A 291 -4.47 6.96 16.34
C PHE A 291 -5.84 7.52 16.69
N ALA A 292 -6.88 6.70 16.63
CA ALA A 292 -8.25 7.08 16.95
C ALA A 292 -8.89 6.06 17.89
N THR A 293 -9.47 6.51 18.99
CA THR A 293 -9.95 5.65 20.08
C THR A 293 -11.47 5.70 20.21
N ASN A 294 -12.07 4.58 20.59
CA ASN A 294 -13.52 4.48 20.82
C ASN A 294 -13.98 5.10 22.15
N THR A 295 -13.05 5.35 23.07
CA THR A 295 -13.28 6.03 24.34
C THR A 295 -12.54 7.37 24.36
N GLU A 296 -13.08 8.32 25.10
CA GLU A 296 -12.38 9.57 25.39
C GLU A 296 -11.09 9.25 26.16
N THR A 297 -9.98 9.82 25.70
CA THR A 297 -8.66 9.66 26.31
C THR A 297 -7.81 10.89 26.05
N SER A 298 -6.64 10.99 26.67
CA SER A 298 -5.74 12.14 26.52
C SER A 298 -4.29 11.75 26.23
N VAL A 299 -3.50 12.74 25.82
CA VAL A 299 -2.05 12.57 25.64
C VAL A 299 -1.37 12.22 26.97
N GLU A 300 -1.87 12.76 28.09
CA GLU A 300 -1.35 12.48 29.43
C GLU A 300 -1.61 11.03 29.83
N GLU A 301 -2.77 10.47 29.50
CA GLU A 301 -3.09 9.06 29.75
C GLU A 301 -2.21 8.14 28.90
N PHE A 302 -2.02 8.46 27.62
CA PHE A 302 -1.04 7.76 26.77
C PHE A 302 0.36 7.81 27.40
N ARG A 303 0.84 9.00 27.80
CA ARG A 303 2.16 9.17 28.42
C ARG A 303 2.28 8.37 29.71
N ALA A 304 1.25 8.37 30.56
CA ALA A 304 1.24 7.61 31.80
C ALA A 304 1.31 6.10 31.53
N ARG A 305 0.52 5.57 30.58
CA ARG A 305 0.56 4.16 30.18
C ARG A 305 1.90 3.78 29.54
N ALA A 306 2.45 4.65 28.70
CA ALA A 306 3.73 4.47 28.05
C ALA A 306 4.88 4.40 29.07
N LEU A 307 4.88 5.29 30.08
CA LEU A 307 5.87 5.27 31.17
C LEU A 307 5.69 4.11 32.14
N ALA A 308 4.47 3.61 32.30
CA ALA A 308 4.15 2.45 33.13
C ALA A 308 4.29 1.11 32.38
N ASN A 309 4.55 1.13 31.07
CA ASN A 309 4.71 -0.07 30.26
C ASN A 309 5.88 -0.91 30.78
N GLN A 310 5.63 -2.21 30.92
CA GLN A 310 6.64 -3.17 31.39
C GLN A 310 7.15 -4.08 30.24
N ASN A 311 6.61 -3.93 29.03
CA ASN A 311 7.06 -4.69 27.88
C ASN A 311 8.37 -4.11 27.32
N LEU A 312 9.50 -4.68 27.75
CA LEU A 312 10.85 -4.27 27.32
C LEU A 312 11.07 -4.30 25.80
N ALA A 313 10.30 -5.13 25.07
CA ALA A 313 10.37 -5.17 23.61
C ALA A 313 9.62 -4.02 22.93
N LEU A 314 8.77 -3.29 23.67
CA LEU A 314 8.09 -2.09 23.18
C LEU A 314 8.84 -0.81 23.57
N ASP A 315 9.70 -0.88 24.59
CA ASP A 315 10.41 0.27 25.16
C ASP A 315 11.14 1.13 24.12
N PRO A 316 11.92 0.60 23.16
CA PRO A 316 12.61 1.44 22.18
C PRO A 316 11.64 2.34 21.39
N ILE A 317 10.49 1.79 21.02
CA ILE A 317 9.46 2.48 20.23
C ILE A 317 8.74 3.53 21.09
N VAL A 318 8.48 3.19 22.36
CA VAL A 318 7.90 4.12 23.33
C VAL A 318 8.83 5.31 23.57
N GLN A 319 10.13 5.05 23.77
CA GLN A 319 11.10 6.12 23.99
C GLN A 319 11.20 7.03 22.78
N ASP A 320 11.25 6.48 21.56
CA ASP A 320 11.25 7.26 20.32
C ASP A 320 9.99 8.13 20.21
N ALA A 321 8.81 7.57 20.48
CA ALA A 321 7.56 8.31 20.43
C ALA A 321 7.49 9.45 21.46
N LEU A 322 7.96 9.21 22.70
CA LEU A 322 7.96 10.22 23.76
C LEU A 322 9.01 11.31 23.54
N ALA A 323 10.19 10.95 23.00
CA ALA A 323 11.30 11.86 22.81
C ALA A 323 11.14 12.74 21.57
N THR A 324 10.80 12.14 20.42
CA THR A 324 10.84 12.82 19.12
C THR A 324 9.53 12.71 18.33
N GLY A 325 8.61 11.86 18.78
CA GLY A 325 7.34 11.63 18.09
C GLY A 325 6.33 12.77 18.13
N ARG A 326 6.60 13.90 18.81
CA ARG A 326 5.72 15.09 18.88
C ARG A 326 4.23 14.71 19.08
N VAL A 327 4.00 13.81 20.04
CA VAL A 327 2.67 13.28 20.36
C VAL A 327 1.72 14.42 20.71
N ARG A 328 0.62 14.51 19.97
CA ARG A 328 -0.38 15.57 20.12
C ARG A 328 -1.79 15.03 19.89
N GLN A 329 -2.76 15.65 20.54
CA GLN A 329 -4.18 15.41 20.25
C GLN A 329 -4.59 16.23 19.02
N ALA A 330 -5.34 15.61 18.12
CA ALA A 330 -5.98 16.29 17.00
C ALA A 330 -7.37 16.79 17.42
N HIS A 331 -7.79 17.89 16.82
CA HIS A 331 -9.09 18.51 17.05
C HIS A 331 -9.83 18.70 15.71
N PRO A 332 -11.16 18.82 15.73
CA PRO A 332 -11.93 19.14 14.55
C PRO A 332 -11.38 20.40 13.85
N ASN A 333 -11.07 20.27 12.57
CA ASN A 333 -10.44 21.31 11.77
C ASN A 333 -11.27 21.75 10.54
N GLY A 334 -12.52 21.24 10.44
CA GLY A 334 -13.44 21.53 9.34
C GLY A 334 -13.21 20.73 8.05
N ILE A 335 -12.16 19.90 7.98
CA ILE A 335 -11.88 19.03 6.83
C ILE A 335 -12.43 17.64 7.13
N VAL A 336 -13.40 17.19 6.33
CA VAL A 336 -13.98 15.84 6.45
C VAL A 336 -14.12 15.24 5.06
N PHE A 337 -13.36 14.19 4.79
CA PHE A 337 -13.52 13.40 3.58
C PHE A 337 -14.72 12.48 3.69
N THR A 338 -15.49 12.39 2.61
CA THR A 338 -16.67 11.55 2.49
C THR A 338 -16.57 10.74 1.20
N ASP A 339 -17.37 9.70 1.05
CA ASP A 339 -17.42 8.93 -0.19
C ASP A 339 -17.74 9.78 -1.44
N ASP A 340 -18.51 10.86 -1.27
CA ASP A 340 -18.83 11.80 -2.34
C ASP A 340 -17.71 12.81 -2.63
N LEU A 341 -16.84 13.08 -1.64
CA LEU A 341 -15.76 14.06 -1.74
C LEU A 341 -14.57 13.70 -0.84
N ALA A 342 -13.57 13.06 -1.45
CA ALA A 342 -12.28 12.75 -0.83
C ALA A 342 -11.14 13.01 -1.84
N PRO A 343 -10.71 14.27 -2.03
CA PRO A 343 -9.72 14.65 -3.04
C PRO A 343 -8.28 14.31 -2.60
N VAL A 344 -8.02 13.05 -2.23
CA VAL A 344 -6.73 12.58 -1.71
C VAL A 344 -5.61 12.81 -2.70
N GLU A 345 -5.86 12.48 -3.98
CA GLU A 345 -4.88 12.63 -5.06
C GLU A 345 -4.49 14.09 -5.22
N ARG A 346 -5.47 15.00 -5.25
CA ARG A 346 -5.22 16.44 -5.35
C ARG A 346 -4.39 16.96 -4.17
N VAL A 347 -4.73 16.55 -2.94
CA VAL A 347 -3.98 16.97 -1.75
C VAL A 347 -2.52 16.52 -1.86
N ILE A 348 -2.28 15.26 -2.24
CA ILE A 348 -0.94 14.70 -2.38
C ILE A 348 -0.17 15.36 -3.53
N ASP A 349 -0.79 15.58 -4.68
CA ASP A 349 -0.17 16.26 -5.82
C ASP A 349 0.26 17.69 -5.46
N GLU A 350 -0.57 18.42 -4.73
CA GLU A 350 -0.21 19.76 -4.25
C GLU A 350 0.93 19.71 -3.22
N ILE A 351 1.05 18.66 -2.41
CA ILE A 351 2.19 18.46 -1.47
C ILE A 351 3.47 18.25 -2.28
N ILE A 352 3.44 17.39 -3.29
CA ILE A 352 4.59 17.10 -4.16
C ILE A 352 5.03 18.37 -4.90
N LEU A 353 4.08 19.10 -5.51
CA LEU A 353 4.38 20.36 -6.20
C LEU A 353 4.93 21.44 -5.25
N GLY A 354 4.38 21.54 -4.04
CA GLY A 354 4.88 22.45 -3.01
C GLY A 354 6.32 22.13 -2.61
N TYR A 355 6.62 20.85 -2.39
CA TYR A 355 7.96 20.39 -2.06
C TYR A 355 8.98 20.70 -3.16
N ILE A 356 8.65 20.40 -4.42
CA ILE A 356 9.53 20.66 -5.57
C ILE A 356 9.82 22.17 -5.72
N ARG A 357 8.84 23.05 -5.44
CA ARG A 357 9.03 24.50 -5.53
C ARG A 357 9.86 25.09 -4.37
N SER A 358 9.96 24.37 -3.27
CA SER A 358 10.69 24.81 -2.07
C SER A 358 12.16 24.37 -2.03
N GLN A 359 12.54 23.49 -2.96
CA GLN A 359 13.93 23.12 -3.28
C GLN A 359 14.49 24.10 -4.31
#